data_AF-A0AAU2NZ49-F1
#
_entry.id   AF-A0AAU2NZ49-F1
#
_cell.length_a   1.000
_cell.length_b   1.000
_cell.length_c   1.000
_cell.angle_alpha   90.00
_cell.angle_beta   90.00
_cell.angle_gamma   90.00
#
_symmetry.space_group_name_H-M   'P 1'
#
loop_
_entity.id
_entity.type
_entity.pdbx_description
1 polymer ?
#
loop_
_entity_poly.entity_id
_entity_poly.type
_entity_poly.pdbx_seq_one_letter_code
_entity_poly.pdbx_strand_id
1 'polypeptide(L)'
;MAAKQAAEAEPAVSRVNRFAQGLAALAAFVEQHGHPRVPRPHKQPLETVEVGPGGEDVASVSHFALGTWLNNQKSRRAKLTVGQLTQLAEHGVDWA
;
A
#
# COMPACT_ATOMS: atom_id res chain seq x y z
N MET A 1 -2.30 21.32 13.85
CA MET A 1 -1.36 20.46 14.60
C MET A 1 -1.97 19.06 14.57
N ALA A 2 -1.39 17.98 14.07
CA ALA A 2 -0.02 17.50 13.81
C ALA A 2 -0.06 16.63 12.52
N ALA A 3 0.98 16.29 11.74
CA ALA A 3 2.42 16.57 11.67
C ALA A 3 2.83 16.36 10.19
N LYS A 4 3.38 17.37 9.51
CA LYS A 4 4.77 17.47 9.02
C LYS A 4 5.37 16.23 8.32
N GLN A 5 5.31 16.28 6.98
CA GLN A 5 6.25 15.83 5.92
C GLN A 5 7.50 15.00 6.29
N ALA A 6 7.67 13.88 5.58
CA ALA A 6 8.92 13.41 4.92
C ALA A 6 8.53 12.19 4.05
N ALA A 7 8.80 12.11 2.74
CA ALA A 7 9.99 12.56 2.06
C ALA A 7 9.68 12.99 0.61
N GLU A 8 10.18 14.17 0.28
CA GLU A 8 10.61 14.55 -1.05
C GLU A 8 11.75 13.61 -1.45
N ALA A 9 11.52 12.81 -2.49
CA ALA A 9 12.53 12.10 -3.25
C ALA A 9 11.93 11.82 -4.62
N GLU A 10 11.91 12.83 -5.48
CA GLU A 10 11.78 12.59 -6.91
C GLU A 10 13.06 11.88 -7.38
N PRO A 11 12.91 10.73 -8.04
CA PRO A 11 13.51 10.58 -9.34
C PRO A 11 12.38 10.44 -10.36
N ALA A 12 12.48 11.22 -11.43
CA ALA A 12 11.65 11.13 -12.61
C ALA A 12 11.56 9.67 -13.10
N VAL A 13 10.41 9.04 -12.88
CA VAL A 13 9.60 8.19 -13.78
C VAL A 13 8.32 7.94 -12.99
N SER A 14 7.16 8.29 -13.55
CA SER A 14 5.83 7.98 -13.04
C SER A 14 5.69 6.47 -12.80
N ARG A 15 6.10 6.01 -11.61
CA ARG A 15 6.12 4.60 -11.23
C ARG A 15 5.45 4.54 -9.86
N VAL A 16 4.14 4.40 -9.91
CA VAL A 16 3.22 4.37 -8.77
C VAL A 16 3.87 3.68 -7.56
N ASN A 17 3.95 4.39 -6.43
CA ASN A 17 4.61 3.90 -5.22
C ASN A 17 3.89 2.62 -4.72
N ARG A 18 4.51 1.45 -4.93
CA ARG A 18 3.92 0.14 -4.63
C ARG A 18 3.67 -0.09 -3.13
N PHE A 19 4.37 0.65 -2.27
CA PHE A 19 4.11 0.63 -0.83
C PHE A 19 2.82 1.41 -0.51
N ALA A 20 2.65 2.60 -1.10
CA ALA A 20 1.43 3.39 -0.94
C ALA A 20 0.18 2.64 -1.46
N GLN A 21 0.29 1.96 -2.61
CA GLN A 21 -0.78 1.10 -3.12
C GLN A 21 -1.14 -0.04 -2.16
N GLY A 22 -0.12 -0.69 -1.58
CA GLY A 22 -0.34 -1.77 -0.62
C GLY A 22 -1.00 -1.29 0.66
N LEU A 23 -0.65 -0.09 1.14
CA LEU A 23 -1.31 0.54 2.29
C LEU A 23 -2.76 0.90 1.99
N ALA A 24 -3.04 1.51 0.84
CA ALA A 24 -4.41 1.84 0.43
C ALA A 24 -5.28 0.57 0.31
N ALA A 25 -4.74 -0.49 -0.30
CA ALA A 25 -5.42 -1.77 -0.40
C ALA A 25 -5.64 -2.43 0.98
N LEU A 26 -4.70 -2.28 1.90
CA LEU A 26 -4.82 -2.77 3.27
C LEU A 26 -5.90 -1.99 4.05
N ALA A 27 -5.92 -0.66 3.92
CA ALA A 27 -6.93 0.19 4.54
C ALA A 27 -8.33 -0.23 4.07
N ALA A 28 -8.55 -0.32 2.75
CA ALA A 28 -9.81 -0.77 2.17
C ALA A 28 -10.23 -2.17 2.66
N PHE A 29 -9.28 -3.10 2.76
CA PHE A 29 -9.55 -4.44 3.29
C PHE A 29 -9.96 -4.41 4.77
N VAL A 30 -9.28 -3.62 5.60
CA VAL A 30 -9.57 -3.48 7.02
C VAL A 30 -10.92 -2.79 7.22
N GLU A 31 -11.26 -1.80 6.42
CA GLU A 31 -12.58 -1.16 6.44
C GLU A 31 -13.70 -2.14 6.06
N GLN A 32 -13.47 -3.00 5.06
CA GLN A 32 -14.47 -3.98 4.60
C GLN A 32 -14.63 -5.18 5.54
N HIS A 33 -13.54 -5.69 6.12
CA HIS A 33 -13.55 -6.93 6.90
C HIS A 33 -13.40 -6.73 8.41
N GLY A 34 -13.00 -5.53 8.85
CA GLY A 34 -12.70 -5.24 10.26
C GLY A 34 -11.40 -5.87 10.78
N HIS A 35 -10.62 -6.55 9.94
CA HIS A 35 -9.36 -7.18 10.34
C HIS A 35 -8.31 -7.14 9.22
N PRO A 36 -7.00 -7.11 9.54
CA PRO A 36 -5.91 -7.12 8.55
C PRO A 36 -5.42 -8.52 8.18
N ARG A 37 -6.14 -9.58 8.59
CA ARG A 37 -5.76 -10.96 8.32
C ARG A 37 -6.13 -11.38 6.90
N VAL A 38 -5.29 -10.97 5.95
CA VAL A 38 -5.49 -11.22 4.52
C VAL A 38 -4.97 -12.61 4.13
N PRO A 39 -5.79 -13.49 3.51
CA PRO A 39 -5.30 -14.75 2.94
C PRO A 39 -4.25 -14.50 1.84
N ARG A 40 -3.19 -15.33 1.75
CA ARG A 40 -2.11 -15.17 0.74
C ARG A 40 -2.59 -14.95 -0.71
N PRO A 41 -3.54 -15.75 -1.25
CA PRO A 41 -3.98 -15.58 -2.65
C PRO A 41 -4.93 -14.38 -2.84
N HIS A 42 -5.31 -13.68 -1.77
CA HIS A 42 -6.28 -12.59 -1.84
C HIS A 42 -5.73 -11.41 -2.63
N LYS A 43 -6.55 -10.94 -3.58
CA LYS A 43 -6.31 -9.71 -4.33
C LYS A 43 -7.40 -8.71 -3.94
N GLN A 44 -6.99 -7.51 -3.57
CA GLN A 44 -7.92 -6.42 -3.34
C GLN A 44 -8.06 -5.56 -4.60
N PRO A 45 -9.29 -5.23 -5.02
CA PRO A 45 -9.49 -4.19 -6.00
C PRO A 45 -9.01 -2.87 -5.41
N LEU A 46 -8.19 -2.15 -6.17
CA LEU A 46 -7.66 -0.85 -5.82
C LEU A 46 -7.89 0.07 -7.01
N GLU A 47 -8.55 1.20 -6.75
CA GLU A 47 -8.66 2.27 -7.72
C GLU A 47 -7.35 3.06 -7.74
N THR A 48 -6.64 3.01 -8.85
CA THR A 48 -5.39 3.74 -9.06
C THR A 48 -5.55 4.69 -10.23
N VAL A 49 -5.04 5.91 -10.08
CA VAL A 49 -4.93 6.85 -11.18
C VAL A 49 -3.66 6.52 -11.94
N GLU A 50 -3.82 6.07 -13.19
CA GLU A 50 -2.72 5.84 -14.11
C GLU A 50 -2.71 6.96 -15.15
N VAL A 51 -1.52 7.48 -15.45
CA VAL A 51 -1.38 8.48 -16.52
C VAL A 51 -1.49 7.74 -17.85
N GLY A 52 -2.57 8.03 -18.56
CA GLY A 52 -2.87 7.49 -19.87
C GLY A 52 -1.82 7.90 -20.91
N PRO A 53 -1.80 7.23 -22.07
CA PRO A 53 -0.85 7.53 -23.14
C PRO A 53 -0.97 8.97 -23.68
N GLY A 54 -2.09 9.66 -23.45
CA GLY A 54 -2.30 11.07 -23.77
C GLY A 54 -1.96 12.06 -22.65
N GLY A 55 -1.39 11.60 -21.53
CA GLY A 55 -1.11 12.45 -20.36
C GLY A 55 -2.37 12.76 -19.53
N GLU A 56 -3.48 12.06 -19.76
CA GLU A 56 -4.69 12.17 -18.95
C GLU A 56 -4.63 11.29 -17.70
N ASP A 57 -5.15 11.77 -16.58
CA ASP A 57 -5.35 10.97 -15.38
C ASP A 57 -6.55 10.04 -15.57
N VAL A 58 -6.29 8.72 -15.72
CA VAL A 58 -7.34 7.71 -15.88
C VAL A 58 -7.47 6.91 -14.60
N ALA A 59 -8.64 6.97 -13.97
CA ALA A 59 -8.99 6.09 -12.87
C ALA A 59 -9.18 4.65 -13.39
N SER A 60 -8.32 3.75 -12.96
CA SER A 60 -8.27 2.35 -13.37
C SER A 60 -8.40 1.45 -12.13
N VAL A 61 -9.30 0.47 -12.18
CA VAL A 61 -9.48 -0.50 -11.09
C VAL A 61 -8.56 -1.70 -11.33
N SER A 62 -7.48 -1.77 -10.55
CA SER A 62 -6.49 -2.85 -10.62
C SER A 62 -6.62 -3.82 -9.44
N HIS A 63 -6.31 -5.09 -9.66
CA HIS A 63 -6.32 -6.10 -8.59
C HIS A 63 -4.94 -6.22 -7.95
N PHE A 64 -4.76 -5.62 -6.78
CA PHE A 64 -3.51 -5.67 -6.03
C PHE A 64 -3.42 -6.94 -5.18
N ALA A 65 -2.34 -7.71 -5.33
CA ALA A 65 -2.11 -8.96 -4.59
C ALA A 65 -1.72 -8.70 -3.11
N LEU A 66 -2.70 -8.24 -2.32
CA LEU A 66 -2.52 -7.80 -0.94
C LEU A 66 -1.97 -8.91 -0.03
N GLY A 67 -2.47 -10.14 -0.15
CA GLY A 67 -2.00 -11.25 0.68
C GLY A 67 -0.51 -11.56 0.50
N THR A 68 -0.08 -11.66 -0.76
CA THR A 68 1.34 -11.84 -1.11
C THR A 68 2.19 -10.64 -0.70
N TRP A 69 1.69 -9.42 -0.92
CA TRP A 69 2.41 -8.20 -0.54
C TRP A 69 2.63 -8.12 0.97
N LEU A 70 1.60 -8.40 1.78
CA LEU A 70 1.67 -8.37 3.23
C LEU A 70 2.66 -9.44 3.75
N ASN A 71 2.64 -10.63 3.17
CA ASN A 71 3.60 -11.67 3.50
C ASN A 71 5.04 -11.23 3.18
N ASN A 72 5.28 -10.67 2.00
CA ASN A 72 6.60 -10.15 1.61
C ASN A 72 7.04 -9.02 2.54
N GLN A 73 6.12 -8.16 2.97
CA GLN A 73 6.36 -7.08 3.92
C GLN A 73 6.83 -7.61 5.27
N LYS A 74 6.20 -8.66 5.79
CA LYS A 74 6.63 -9.37 7.00
C LYS A 74 8.02 -9.99 6.83
N SER A 75 8.28 -10.69 5.72
CA SER A 75 9.59 -11.30 5.46
C SER A 75 10.72 -10.28 5.33
N ARG A 76 10.44 -9.08 4.80
CA ARG A 76 11.42 -8.00 4.68
C ARG A 76 11.32 -6.96 5.80
N ARG A 77 10.66 -7.28 6.91
CA ARG A 77 10.44 -6.35 8.04
C ARG A 77 11.72 -5.64 8.48
N ALA A 78 12.84 -6.36 8.55
CA ALA A 78 14.15 -5.82 8.93
C ALA A 78 14.69 -4.75 7.97
N LYS A 79 14.16 -4.66 6.74
CA LYS A 79 14.53 -3.67 5.72
C LYS A 79 13.56 -2.48 5.66
N LEU A 80 12.49 -2.51 6.45
CA LEU A 80 11.51 -1.44 6.48
C LEU A 80 11.94 -0.35 7.45
N THR A 81 11.66 0.89 7.08
CA THR A 81 11.89 2.01 7.99
C THR A 81 10.87 1.97 9.13
N VAL A 82 11.23 2.57 10.27
CA VAL A 82 10.33 2.68 11.43
C VAL A 82 8.98 3.30 11.02
N GLY A 83 8.99 4.33 10.18
CA GLY A 83 7.74 4.95 9.69
C GLY A 83 6.87 4.01 8.85
N GLN A 84 7.45 3.12 8.04
CA GLN A 84 6.69 2.12 7.29
C GLN A 84 6.10 1.04 8.21
N LEU A 85 6.84 0.65 9.26
CA LEU A 85 6.34 -0.26 10.28
C LEU A 85 5.19 0.37 11.06
N THR A 86 5.29 1.64 11.45
CA THR A 86 4.20 2.34 12.14
C THR A 86 2.94 2.36 11.29
N GLN A 87 3.04 2.76 10.01
CA GLN A 87 1.88 2.80 9.10
C GLN A 87 1.18 1.44 8.98
N LEU A 88 1.95 0.35 8.85
CA LEU A 88 1.37 -1.00 8.81
C LEU A 88 0.73 -1.39 10.15
N ALA A 89 1.34 -1.01 11.27
CA ALA A 89 0.79 -1.27 12.60
C ALA A 89 -0.50 -0.50 12.85
N GLU A 90 -0.63 0.73 12.34
CA GLU A 90 -1.85 1.55 12.44
C GLU A 90 -3.04 0.88 11.75
N HIS A 91 -2.80 0.13 10.67
CA HIS A 91 -3.82 -0.70 10.03
C HIS A 91 -4.02 -2.07 10.69
N GLY A 92 -3.45 -2.27 11.89
CA GLY A 92 -3.62 -3.48 12.70
C GLY A 92 -2.78 -4.67 12.28
N VAL A 93 -1.81 -4.50 11.36
CA VAL A 93 -0.95 -5.61 10.94
C VAL A 93 -0.16 -6.11 12.12
N ASP A 94 -0.53 -7.30 12.60
CA ASP A 94 0.17 -7.93 13.68
C ASP A 94 1.56 -8.42 13.21
N TRP A 95 2.56 -8.07 14.01
CA TRP A 95 3.97 -8.29 13.75
C TRP A 95 4.47 -9.69 14.18
N ALA A 96 3.56 -10.64 14.41
CA ALA A 96 3.84 -12.07 14.65
C ALA A 96 4.99 -12.62 13.80
#